data_AF-A0A8H3ATI6-F1
#
_entry.id   AF-A0A8H3ATI6-F1
#
_cell.length_a   1.000
_cell.length_b   1.000
_cell.length_c   1.000
_cell.angle_alpha   90.00
_cell.angle_beta   90.00
_cell.angle_gamma   90.00
#
_symmetry.space_group_name_H-M   'P 1'
#
loop_
_entity.id
_entity.type
_entity.pdbx_description
1 polymer ?
#
loop_
_entity_poly.entity_id
_entity_poly.type
_entity_poly.pdbx_seq_one_letter_code
_entity_poly.pdbx_strand_id
1 'polypeptide(L)'
;MAHGAHGFLRDGPWATRRWQEWFGGWDQNRYNLVWGHYDKIRFNPPDFLYDCTCTDEGIYAYVVIPGHFKEVYLCGAFWRAPMEGTDSKAGTIIHEASHFPEYAGTSDHAYGQGACRDLARNDPNRAAMNADSHEYFAENQPWLGQ
;
A
#
# COMPACT_ATOMS: atom_id res chain seq x y z
N MET A 1 -3.72 -9.44 -3.34
CA MET A 1 -4.19 -8.06 -3.61
C MET A 1 -3.32 -7.27 -4.59
N ALA A 2 -2.01 -7.09 -4.35
CA ALA A 2 -1.12 -6.31 -5.23
C ALA A 2 -1.15 -6.72 -6.71
N HIS A 3 -1.22 -8.03 -7.02
CA HIS A 3 -1.39 -8.51 -8.39
C HIS A 3 -2.69 -8.01 -9.05
N GLY A 4 -3.79 -7.95 -8.29
CA GLY A 4 -5.07 -7.40 -8.77
C GLY A 4 -5.03 -5.89 -8.96
N ALA A 5 -4.35 -5.16 -8.07
CA ALA A 5 -4.11 -3.72 -8.22
C ALA A 5 -3.27 -3.41 -9.48
N HIS A 6 -2.21 -4.18 -9.72
CA HIS A 6 -1.44 -4.09 -10.96
C HIS A 6 -2.31 -4.37 -12.20
N GLY A 7 -3.11 -5.46 -12.18
CA GLY A 7 -3.99 -5.82 -13.29
C GLY A 7 -5.00 -4.72 -13.62
N PHE A 8 -5.67 -4.17 -12.60
CA PHE A 8 -6.53 -2.99 -12.71
C PHE A 8 -5.81 -1.84 -13.43
N LEU A 9 -4.59 -1.52 -12.99
CA LEU A 9 -3.84 -0.40 -13.55
C LEU A 9 -3.38 -0.66 -15.00
N ARG A 10 -3.15 -1.92 -15.38
CA ARG A 10 -2.80 -2.29 -16.76
C ARG A 10 -3.99 -2.17 -17.71
N ASP A 11 -5.18 -2.60 -17.28
CA ASP A 11 -6.34 -2.82 -18.15
C ASP A 11 -7.20 -1.56 -18.39
N GLY A 12 -6.96 -0.49 -17.64
CA GLY A 12 -7.24 0.88 -18.05
C GLY A 12 -8.72 1.29 -18.15
N PRO A 13 -9.36 1.56 -17.00
CA PRO A 13 -10.25 2.70 -16.89
C PRO A 13 -9.50 3.84 -16.19
N TRP A 14 -9.17 4.87 -16.95
CA TRP A 14 -8.50 6.08 -16.45
C TRP A 14 -9.48 6.86 -15.56
N ALA A 15 -8.98 7.47 -14.49
CA ALA A 15 -9.80 8.30 -13.58
C ALA A 15 -11.01 7.57 -12.94
N THR A 16 -10.93 6.29 -12.61
CA THR A 16 -12.00 5.62 -11.85
C THR A 16 -12.18 6.19 -10.45
N ARG A 17 -13.32 5.86 -9.83
CA ARG A 17 -13.55 6.09 -8.41
C ARG A 17 -12.44 5.47 -7.54
N ARG A 18 -12.02 4.23 -7.83
CA ARG A 18 -10.94 3.56 -7.09
C ARG A 18 -9.62 4.33 -7.18
N TRP A 19 -9.24 4.81 -8.36
CA TRP A 19 -8.05 5.64 -8.53
C TRP A 19 -8.17 6.96 -7.78
N GLN A 20 -9.26 7.69 -8.02
CA GLN A 20 -9.45 9.03 -7.48
C GLN A 20 -9.51 9.05 -5.95
N GLU A 21 -10.07 8.00 -5.33
CA GLU A 21 -10.17 7.88 -3.88
C GLU A 21 -8.80 7.91 -3.20
N TRP A 22 -7.78 7.26 -3.79
CA TRP A 22 -6.50 7.00 -3.13
C TRP A 22 -5.33 7.79 -3.72
N PHE A 23 -5.43 8.23 -4.98
CA PHE A 23 -4.36 8.93 -5.70
C PHE A 23 -4.80 10.23 -6.39
N GLY A 24 -6.03 10.68 -6.14
CA GLY A 24 -6.53 11.98 -6.56
C GLY A 24 -6.86 12.08 -8.05
N GLY A 25 -6.83 13.32 -8.57
CA GLY A 25 -7.11 13.59 -9.99
C GLY A 25 -6.28 12.74 -10.94
N TRP A 26 -6.72 12.59 -12.19
CA TRP A 26 -5.94 11.85 -13.19
C TRP A 26 -4.63 12.57 -13.53
N ASP A 27 -3.54 11.82 -13.56
CA ASP A 27 -2.25 12.25 -14.09
C ASP A 27 -1.49 11.02 -14.61
N GLN A 28 -1.01 11.09 -15.85
CA GLN A 28 -0.38 9.94 -16.52
C GLN A 28 0.93 9.52 -15.84
N ASN A 29 1.73 10.48 -15.36
CA ASN A 29 3.03 10.18 -14.76
C ASN A 29 2.85 9.49 -13.41
N ARG A 30 1.94 10.01 -12.58
CA ARG A 30 1.55 9.40 -11.31
C ARG A 30 0.95 8.02 -11.50
N TYR A 31 0.13 7.84 -12.54
CA TYR A 31 -0.42 6.53 -12.86
C TYR A 31 0.66 5.51 -13.20
N ASN A 32 1.60 5.88 -14.09
CA ASN A 32 2.72 5.01 -14.46
C ASN A 32 3.63 4.71 -13.26
N LEU A 33 3.82 5.69 -12.37
CA LEU A 33 4.57 5.54 -11.14
C LEU A 33 3.95 4.48 -10.23
N VAL A 34 2.67 4.63 -9.87
CA VAL A 34 1.94 3.68 -9.01
C VAL A 34 1.83 2.30 -9.67
N TRP A 35 1.64 2.23 -10.99
CA TRP A 35 1.68 0.97 -11.72
C TRP A 35 3.04 0.27 -11.56
N GLY A 36 4.15 1.01 -11.69
CA GLY A 36 5.49 0.50 -11.47
C GLY A 36 5.75 0.03 -10.02
N HIS A 37 5.16 0.71 -9.03
CA HIS A 37 5.20 0.26 -7.64
C HIS A 37 4.57 -1.13 -7.48
N TYR A 38 3.35 -1.32 -8.00
CA TYR A 38 2.68 -2.62 -7.91
C TYR A 38 3.32 -3.70 -8.78
N ASP A 39 3.90 -3.35 -9.93
CA ASP A 39 4.66 -4.29 -10.77
C ASP A 39 5.83 -4.91 -9.99
N LYS A 40 6.53 -4.07 -9.21
CA LYS A 40 7.62 -4.50 -8.33
C LYS A 40 7.14 -5.26 -7.09
N ILE A 41 5.99 -4.89 -6.50
CA ILE A 41 5.51 -5.55 -5.27
C ILE A 41 4.84 -6.90 -5.55
N ARG A 42 4.02 -7.05 -6.60
CA ARG A 42 2.99 -8.11 -6.72
C ARG A 42 3.44 -9.58 -6.58
N PHE A 43 4.74 -9.87 -6.70
CA PHE A 43 5.29 -11.23 -6.59
C PHE A 43 6.34 -11.40 -5.47
N ASN A 44 6.73 -10.33 -4.79
CA ASN A 44 7.85 -10.35 -3.85
C ASN A 44 7.49 -10.69 -2.39
N PRO A 45 6.29 -10.39 -1.84
CA PRO A 45 5.97 -10.71 -0.45
C PRO A 45 6.22 -12.15 0.02
N PRO A 46 6.05 -13.19 -0.83
CA PRO A 46 6.44 -14.55 -0.44
C PRO A 46 7.93 -14.75 -0.15
N ASP A 47 8.80 -13.87 -0.67
CA ASP A 47 10.26 -13.93 -0.52
C ASP A 47 10.79 -13.05 0.63
N PHE A 48 9.91 -12.45 1.44
CA PHE A 48 10.32 -11.62 2.57
C PHE A 48 10.72 -12.47 3.77
N LEU A 49 11.66 -11.95 4.56
CA LEU A 49 11.92 -12.41 5.91
C LEU A 49 10.92 -11.74 6.84
N TYR A 50 10.10 -12.55 7.50
CA TYR A 50 9.16 -12.07 8.50
C TYR A 50 9.72 -12.33 9.90
N ASP A 51 9.98 -11.25 10.63
CA ASP A 51 10.30 -11.29 12.05
C ASP A 51 9.00 -11.15 12.85
N CYS A 52 8.73 -12.10 13.74
CA CYS A 52 7.51 -12.14 14.55
C CYS A 52 7.78 -11.84 16.03
N THR A 53 8.93 -11.23 16.36
CA THR A 53 9.36 -11.01 17.75
C THR A 53 8.76 -9.75 18.37
N CYS A 54 8.25 -8.82 17.55
CA CYS A 54 7.55 -7.64 18.02
C CYS A 54 6.24 -8.02 18.71
N THR A 55 6.02 -7.46 19.90
CA THR A 55 4.84 -7.73 20.75
C THR A 55 4.01 -6.48 21.04
N ASP A 56 4.31 -5.35 20.40
CA ASP A 56 3.55 -4.13 20.57
C ASP A 56 2.12 -4.30 20.04
N GLU A 57 1.14 -4.16 20.91
CA GLU A 57 -0.27 -4.40 20.58
C GLU A 57 -0.90 -3.27 19.77
N GLY A 58 -0.29 -2.09 19.71
CA GLY A 58 -0.77 -0.95 18.93
C GLY A 58 -0.24 -0.89 17.49
N ILE A 59 0.79 -1.67 17.19
CA ILE A 59 1.50 -1.62 15.90
C ILE A 59 1.14 -2.84 15.06
N TYR A 60 0.93 -2.62 13.76
CA TYR A 60 0.71 -3.69 12.80
C TYR A 60 2.04 -4.30 12.39
N ALA A 61 2.87 -3.53 11.71
CA ALA A 61 4.21 -3.94 11.31
C ALA A 61 5.12 -2.71 11.19
N TYR A 62 6.38 -2.95 10.87
CA TYR A 62 7.29 -1.93 10.38
C TYR A 62 8.42 -2.58 9.55
N VAL A 63 9.13 -1.75 8.79
CA VAL A 63 10.40 -2.08 8.13
C VAL A 63 11.50 -1.13 8.58
N VAL A 64 12.76 -1.56 8.49
CA VAL A 64 13.93 -0.74 8.87
C VAL A 64 14.73 -0.35 7.63
N ILE A 65 14.92 0.95 7.42
CA ILE A 65 15.60 1.47 6.24
C ILE A 65 16.57 2.59 6.68
N PRO A 66 17.83 2.63 6.19
CA PRO A 66 18.45 1.71 5.23
C PRO A 66 19.01 0.44 5.89
N GLY A 67 19.24 -0.61 5.07
CA GLY A 67 20.05 -1.77 5.45
C GLY A 67 19.31 -3.11 5.61
N HIS A 68 17.98 -3.11 5.70
CA HIS A 68 17.16 -4.30 5.93
C HIS A 68 16.14 -4.53 4.81
N PHE A 69 16.61 -4.73 3.58
CA PHE A 69 15.72 -4.98 2.44
C PHE A 69 15.03 -6.35 2.56
N LYS A 70 13.71 -6.39 2.30
CA LYS A 70 12.85 -7.58 2.42
C LYS A 70 12.68 -8.13 3.85
N GLU A 71 13.01 -7.35 4.88
CA GLU A 71 12.76 -7.73 6.28
C GLU A 71 11.55 -6.95 6.82
N VAL A 72 10.50 -7.67 7.20
CA VAL A 72 9.25 -7.10 7.74
C VAL A 72 9.05 -7.60 9.16
N TYR A 73 8.88 -6.68 10.10
CA TYR A 73 8.68 -6.96 11.51
C TYR A 73 7.19 -6.89 11.84
N LEU A 74 6.57 -8.02 12.15
CA LEU A 74 5.14 -8.16 12.44
C LEU A 74 4.89 -8.04 13.95
N CYS A 75 3.98 -7.15 14.32
CA CYS A 75 3.65 -6.79 15.71
C CYS A 75 2.25 -7.29 16.13
N GLY A 76 1.81 -6.92 17.33
CA GLY A 76 0.60 -7.44 17.96
C GLY A 76 -0.69 -7.16 17.21
N ALA A 77 -0.87 -5.95 16.65
CA ALA A 77 -2.09 -5.59 15.93
C ALA A 77 -2.27 -6.40 14.64
N PHE A 78 -1.17 -6.73 13.95
CA PHE A 78 -1.21 -7.55 12.74
C PHE A 78 -1.86 -8.90 12.99
N TRP A 79 -1.60 -9.55 14.13
CA TRP A 79 -2.16 -10.87 14.41
C TRP A 79 -3.68 -10.87 14.56
N ARG A 80 -4.25 -9.75 15.05
CA ARG A 80 -5.71 -9.56 15.20
C ARG A 80 -6.39 -9.07 13.92
N ALA A 81 -5.63 -8.51 12.98
CA ALA A 81 -6.16 -8.05 11.71
C ALA A 81 -6.75 -9.21 10.89
N PRO A 82 -7.80 -8.95 10.09
CA PRO A 82 -8.34 -9.95 9.18
C PRO A 82 -7.31 -10.31 8.09
N MET A 83 -7.46 -11.47 7.45
CA MET A 83 -6.57 -11.87 6.36
C MET A 83 -6.65 -10.90 5.17
N GLU A 84 -7.87 -10.47 4.84
CA GLU A 84 -8.18 -9.56 3.75
C GLU A 84 -9.26 -8.56 4.22
N GLY A 85 -9.43 -7.47 3.47
CA GLY A 85 -10.38 -6.41 3.76
C GLY A 85 -9.67 -5.15 4.18
N THR A 86 -10.30 -4.27 4.95
CA THR A 86 -9.70 -3.02 5.43
C THR A 86 -8.71 -3.26 6.57
N ASP A 87 -7.55 -2.61 6.53
CA ASP A 87 -6.46 -2.70 7.52
C ASP A 87 -6.11 -4.17 7.82
N SER A 88 -5.93 -4.94 6.74
CA SER A 88 -5.79 -6.38 6.75
C SER A 88 -4.33 -6.82 6.77
N LYS A 89 -4.08 -8.07 7.15
CA LYS A 89 -2.73 -8.67 7.06
C LYS A 89 -2.15 -8.55 5.66
N ALA A 90 -2.95 -8.81 4.62
CA ALA A 90 -2.52 -8.67 3.23
C ALA A 90 -2.27 -7.20 2.83
N GLY A 91 -3.09 -6.27 3.33
CA GLY A 91 -2.92 -4.83 3.16
C GLY A 91 -1.66 -4.30 3.80
N THR A 92 -1.45 -4.62 5.09
CA THR A 92 -0.24 -4.27 5.85
C THR A 92 1.03 -4.77 5.14
N ILE A 93 1.04 -5.99 4.61
CA ILE A 93 2.22 -6.47 3.88
C ILE A 93 2.50 -5.63 2.62
N ILE A 94 1.47 -5.12 1.95
CA ILE A 94 1.62 -4.21 0.79
C ILE A 94 2.09 -2.83 1.24
N HIS A 95 1.57 -2.31 2.34
CA HIS A 95 2.03 -1.08 3.00
C HIS A 95 3.53 -1.15 3.23
N GLU A 96 3.98 -2.14 4.01
CA GLU A 96 5.38 -2.34 4.37
C GLU A 96 6.26 -2.60 3.15
N ALA A 97 5.79 -3.39 2.18
CA ALA A 97 6.52 -3.60 0.93
C ALA A 97 6.78 -2.28 0.20
N SER A 98 5.82 -1.36 0.22
CA SER A 98 5.96 -0.10 -0.52
C SER A 98 7.04 0.82 0.05
N HIS A 99 7.39 0.70 1.33
CA HIS A 99 8.45 1.49 1.95
C HIS A 99 9.85 1.20 1.38
N PHE A 100 10.11 -0.03 0.93
CA PHE A 100 11.42 -0.37 0.37
C PHE A 100 11.73 0.46 -0.89
N PRO A 101 12.86 1.19 -0.96
CA PRO A 101 13.23 2.02 -2.12
C PRO A 101 13.32 1.24 -3.43
N GLU A 102 13.68 -0.04 -3.37
CA GLU A 102 13.73 -0.95 -4.50
C GLU A 102 12.35 -1.17 -5.13
N TYR A 103 11.29 -1.08 -4.32
CA TYR A 103 9.90 -1.24 -4.74
C TYR A 103 9.23 0.09 -5.06
N ALA A 104 9.04 0.93 -4.07
CA ALA A 104 8.35 2.21 -4.26
C ALA A 104 8.97 3.36 -3.45
N GLY A 105 9.61 3.09 -2.31
CA GLY A 105 10.20 4.13 -1.47
C GLY A 105 9.14 5.10 -0.93
N THR A 106 7.94 4.60 -0.62
CA THR A 106 6.87 5.38 -0.02
C THR A 106 7.23 5.81 1.40
N SER A 107 6.57 6.86 1.88
CA SER A 107 6.63 7.34 3.25
C SER A 107 5.25 7.31 3.88
N ASP A 108 5.18 7.54 5.18
CA ASP A 108 3.92 7.67 5.92
C ASP A 108 3.48 9.12 6.02
N HIS A 109 2.83 9.61 4.97
CA HIS A 109 2.28 10.96 4.93
C HIS A 109 0.93 11.07 5.62
N ALA A 110 0.14 10.00 5.62
CA ALA A 110 -1.17 9.93 6.24
C ALA A 110 -1.49 8.48 6.62
N TYR A 111 -2.15 8.30 7.76
CA TYR A 111 -2.66 7.01 8.23
C TYR A 111 -4.18 7.01 8.33
N GLY A 112 -4.79 5.89 7.95
CA GLY A 112 -6.22 5.70 7.98
C GLY A 112 -6.92 6.21 6.73
N GLN A 113 -7.95 5.50 6.27
CA GLN A 113 -8.67 5.83 5.04
C GLN A 113 -9.15 7.28 4.93
N GLY A 114 -9.58 7.88 6.06
CA GLY A 114 -10.02 9.28 6.11
C GLY A 114 -8.92 10.24 5.70
N ALA A 115 -7.76 10.15 6.35
CA ALA A 115 -6.62 11.01 6.07
C ALA A 115 -6.03 10.74 4.69
N CYS A 116 -6.02 9.48 4.23
CA CYS A 116 -5.55 9.12 2.88
C CYS A 116 -6.44 9.68 1.77
N ARG A 117 -7.76 9.68 1.94
CA ARG A 117 -8.69 10.38 1.03
C ARG A 117 -8.41 11.88 0.98
N ASP A 118 -8.18 12.50 2.14
CA ASP A 118 -7.89 13.93 2.20
C ASP A 118 -6.51 14.25 1.60
N LEU A 119 -5.52 13.39 1.78
CA LEU A 119 -4.23 13.49 1.12
C LEU A 119 -4.38 13.37 -0.39
N ALA A 120 -5.16 12.41 -0.89
CA ALA A 120 -5.44 12.25 -2.31
C ALA A 120 -6.10 13.49 -2.94
N ARG A 121 -6.96 14.19 -2.20
CA ARG A 121 -7.61 15.43 -2.67
C ARG A 121 -6.68 16.63 -2.67
N ASN A 122 -5.83 16.76 -1.66
CA ASN A 122 -5.06 17.98 -1.41
C ASN A 122 -3.63 17.91 -1.94
N ASP A 123 -3.00 16.74 -1.93
CA ASP A 123 -1.65 16.50 -2.44
C ASP A 123 -1.55 15.10 -3.09
N PRO A 124 -2.05 14.95 -4.33
CA PRO A 124 -2.01 13.69 -5.06
C PRO A 124 -0.60 13.11 -5.23
N ASN A 125 0.43 13.96 -5.25
CA ASN A 125 1.81 13.51 -5.40
C ASN A 125 2.30 12.82 -4.13
N ARG A 126 1.99 13.37 -2.95
CA ARG A 126 2.21 12.67 -1.68
C ARG A 126 1.33 11.43 -1.56
N ALA A 127 0.09 11.47 -2.02
CA ALA A 127 -0.78 10.30 -1.98
C ALA A 127 -0.20 9.10 -2.77
N ALA A 128 0.40 9.36 -3.94
CA ALA A 128 1.11 8.32 -4.71
C ALA A 128 2.47 7.90 -4.12
N MET A 129 2.93 8.56 -3.07
CA MET A 129 4.12 8.18 -2.29
C MET A 129 3.75 7.84 -0.84
N ASN A 130 2.46 7.60 -0.54
CA ASN A 130 1.97 7.24 0.78
C ASN A 130 1.73 5.72 0.87
N ALA A 131 2.29 5.05 1.87
CA ALA A 131 2.17 3.59 1.99
C ALA A 131 0.70 3.14 2.17
N ASP A 132 -0.03 3.78 3.08
CA ASP A 132 -1.46 3.51 3.31
C ASP A 132 -2.33 3.73 2.07
N SER A 133 -1.98 4.68 1.20
CA SER A 133 -2.72 4.87 -0.06
C SER A 133 -2.57 3.66 -0.98
N HIS A 134 -1.42 3.00 -0.97
CA HIS A 134 -1.21 1.75 -1.70
C HIS A 134 -1.88 0.55 -1.02
N GLU A 135 -1.91 0.51 0.30
CA GLU A 135 -2.70 -0.48 1.04
C GLU A 135 -4.17 -0.39 0.62
N TYR A 136 -4.80 0.76 0.82
CA TYR A 136 -6.23 0.93 0.57
C TYR A 136 -6.63 0.80 -0.90
N PHE A 137 -5.77 1.25 -1.82
CA PHE A 137 -6.01 0.97 -3.23
C PHE A 137 -5.99 -0.52 -3.52
N ALA A 138 -5.09 -1.30 -2.91
CA ALA A 138 -5.01 -2.74 -3.13
C ALA A 138 -6.15 -3.52 -2.44
N GLU A 139 -6.51 -3.14 -1.23
CA GLU A 139 -7.61 -3.72 -0.45
C GLU A 139 -8.97 -3.49 -1.13
N ASN A 140 -9.20 -2.29 -1.67
CA ASN A 140 -10.44 -1.91 -2.35
C ASN A 140 -11.70 -2.24 -1.53
N GLN A 141 -11.66 -1.88 -0.24
CA GLN A 141 -12.77 -2.08 0.70
C GLN A 141 -13.13 -0.74 1.38
N PRO A 142 -14.35 -0.20 1.15
CA PRO A 142 -15.45 -0.73 0.35
C PRO A 142 -15.10 -0.84 -1.14
N TRP A 143 -15.81 -1.70 -1.88
CA TRP A 143 -15.55 -1.92 -3.31
C TRP A 143 -15.84 -0.66 -4.14
N LEU A 144 -14.83 -0.14 -4.84
CA LEU A 144 -14.90 1.07 -5.67
C LEU A 144 -14.82 0.80 -7.18
N GLY A 145 -14.84 -0.46 -7.60
CA GLY A 145 -14.75 -0.88 -8.99
C GLY A 145 -13.54 -1.74 -9.34
N GLN A 146 -13.60 -2.35 -10.53
CA GLN A 146 -12.49 -2.96 -11.27
C GLN A 146 -12.03 -2.05 -12.40
#